data_AF-A0A2E6C4K4-F1
#
_entry.id   AF-A0A2E6C4K4-F1
#
_cell.length_a   1.000
_cell.length_b   1.000
_cell.length_c   1.000
_cell.angle_alpha   90.00
_cell.angle_beta   90.00
_cell.angle_gamma   90.00
#
_symmetry.space_group_name_H-M   'P 1'
#
loop_
_entity.id
_entity.type
_entity.pdbx_description
1 polymer ?
#
loop_
_entity_poly.entity_id
_entity_poly.type
_entity_poly.pdbx_seq_one_letter_code
_entity_poly.pdbx_strand_id
1 'polypeptide(L)'
;MAVRKPLYYTSNNLKEMSTAMVDEIVSYIVHRYGSNPSVTLSYVSSGGNLGTITDTRKKAGAKVSRSDRFATESETPEPGTVTVNYSRINSSTASTSATADTGKTFPVYVNSSNQIQAMTLADVKDTFLHPAINLLTSGSTGSSQAGTYHISTSTSVSGSTIVNSNPVFSDTRANTSAYTAGGIPETLDQPTTITNYYLHKIDAGSAPSFTLPFVIDSNNNLQQMTTSNFNTLYDEWIRETAASSSDGFSISYNLGTSGSGNTRGSGMGDTRLNGSGNRQTRQVGDDYRAQEFPNGTATTVNTYFLRINKS
;
A
#
# COMPACT_ATOMS: atom_id res chain seq x y z
N MET A 1 25.51 2.28 -17.22
CA MET A 1 25.99 3.55 -16.64
C MET A 1 26.58 3.25 -15.27
N ALA A 2 27.29 4.20 -14.65
CA ALA A 2 28.11 3.95 -13.47
C ALA A 2 27.68 4.84 -12.29
N VAL A 3 27.63 4.24 -11.10
CA VAL A 3 27.53 4.98 -9.83
C VAL A 3 28.75 5.91 -9.73
N ARG A 4 28.50 7.19 -9.46
CA ARG A 4 29.56 8.21 -9.32
C ARG A 4 29.82 8.53 -7.86
N LYS A 5 30.99 9.11 -7.63
CA LYS A 5 31.36 9.72 -6.34
C LYS A 5 31.40 11.23 -6.53
N PRO A 6 30.35 11.95 -6.16
CA PRO A 6 30.35 13.40 -6.25
C PRO A 6 31.49 14.01 -5.43
N LEU A 7 31.90 15.21 -5.80
CA LEU A 7 32.88 15.95 -5.01
C LEU A 7 32.20 16.73 -3.88
N TYR A 8 32.87 16.78 -2.74
CA TYR A 8 32.56 17.65 -1.63
C TYR A 8 33.84 18.34 -1.14
N TYR A 9 33.69 19.43 -0.41
CA TYR A 9 34.83 20.18 0.12
C TYR A 9 35.02 19.89 1.60
N THR A 10 36.24 19.49 1.96
CA THR A 10 36.62 19.23 3.34
C THR A 10 38.13 19.44 3.51
N SER A 11 38.55 19.91 4.69
CA SER A 11 39.98 20.13 4.99
C SER A 11 40.70 20.96 3.91
N ASN A 12 40.07 22.03 3.45
CA ASN A 12 40.55 22.91 2.38
C ASN A 12 40.86 22.24 1.02
N ASN A 13 40.23 21.09 0.73
CA ASN A 13 40.42 20.36 -0.51
C ASN A 13 39.11 19.77 -1.02
N LEU A 14 39.01 19.61 -2.34
CA LEU A 14 37.96 18.79 -2.95
C LEU A 14 38.30 17.32 -2.79
N LYS A 15 37.32 16.52 -2.37
CA LYS A 15 37.45 15.07 -2.22
C LYS A 15 36.22 14.39 -2.81
N GLU A 16 36.40 13.16 -3.28
CA GLU A 16 35.30 12.28 -3.63
C GLU A 16 34.53 11.85 -2.38
N MET A 17 33.20 11.89 -2.45
CA MET A 17 32.33 11.34 -1.41
C MET A 17 32.58 9.85 -1.20
N SER A 18 32.49 9.41 0.05
CA SER A 18 32.45 7.99 0.38
C SER A 18 31.09 7.39 0.02
N THR A 19 31.02 6.05 -0.03
CA THR A 19 29.74 5.35 -0.22
C THR A 19 28.70 5.76 0.83
N ALA A 20 29.12 5.90 2.10
CA ALA A 20 28.22 6.31 3.18
C ALA A 20 27.64 7.73 2.95
N MET A 21 28.43 8.68 2.45
CA MET A 21 27.93 10.02 2.12
C MET A 21 26.93 10.00 0.94
N VAL A 22 27.13 9.10 -0.01
CA VAL A 22 26.15 8.88 -1.09
C VAL A 22 24.86 8.26 -0.53
N ASP A 23 24.97 7.29 0.39
CA ASP A 23 23.81 6.66 1.04
C ASP A 23 23.02 7.65 1.92
N GLU A 24 23.70 8.62 2.55
CA GLU A 24 23.07 9.75 3.25
C GLU A 24 22.22 10.60 2.29
N ILE A 25 22.75 10.92 1.11
CA ILE A 25 22.03 11.64 0.06
C ILE A 25 20.80 10.84 -0.41
N VAL A 26 20.97 9.53 -0.67
CA VAL A 26 19.88 8.64 -1.05
C VAL A 26 18.79 8.63 0.02
N SER A 27 19.16 8.49 1.29
CA SER A 27 18.23 8.51 2.42
C SER A 27 17.50 9.85 2.54
N TYR A 28 18.20 10.95 2.29
CA TYR A 28 17.59 12.28 2.25
C TYR A 28 16.56 12.38 1.11
N ILE A 29 16.88 11.91 -0.10
CA ILE A 29 15.94 11.88 -1.24
C ILE A 29 14.69 11.03 -0.93
N VAL A 30 14.84 9.91 -0.23
CA VAL A 30 13.70 9.11 0.26
C VAL A 30 12.81 9.94 1.20
N HIS A 31 13.40 10.65 2.16
CA HIS A 31 12.66 11.54 3.06
C HIS A 31 11.93 12.66 2.31
N ARG A 32 12.58 13.23 1.29
CA ARG A 32 12.00 14.27 0.41
C ARG A 32 10.78 13.76 -0.35
N TYR A 33 10.90 12.61 -1.02
CA TYR A 33 9.76 11.95 -1.66
C TYR A 33 8.65 11.65 -0.65
N GLY A 34 9.03 11.19 0.56
CA GLY A 34 8.11 10.90 1.63
C GLY A 34 7.19 12.05 2.03
N SER A 35 7.77 13.25 2.04
CA SER A 35 7.08 14.50 2.38
C SER A 35 6.12 14.96 1.28
N ASN A 36 6.43 14.67 0.01
CA ASN A 36 5.61 15.08 -1.13
C ASN A 36 5.62 14.02 -2.27
N PRO A 37 4.98 12.85 -2.06
CA PRO A 37 5.00 11.77 -3.04
C PRO A 37 4.24 12.14 -4.32
N SER A 38 4.68 11.62 -5.46
CA SER A 38 3.94 11.77 -6.74
C SER A 38 2.93 10.65 -6.97
N VAL A 39 3.12 9.48 -6.37
CA VAL A 39 2.14 8.38 -6.43
C VAL A 39 1.48 8.24 -5.07
N THR A 40 0.17 8.49 -5.01
CA THR A 40 -0.59 8.53 -3.75
C THR A 40 -1.79 7.60 -3.77
N LEU A 41 -2.08 7.01 -2.61
CA LEU A 41 -3.31 6.25 -2.37
C LEU A 41 -4.22 7.03 -1.42
N SER A 42 -5.51 7.03 -1.71
CA SER A 42 -6.56 7.62 -0.88
C SER A 42 -7.70 6.65 -0.63
N TYR A 43 -8.45 6.91 0.44
CA TYR A 43 -9.70 6.20 0.73
C TYR A 43 -10.85 6.81 -0.06
N VAL A 44 -11.69 5.95 -0.62
CA VAL A 44 -13.02 6.30 -1.14
C VAL A 44 -14.06 5.32 -0.60
N SER A 45 -15.31 5.76 -0.46
CA SER A 45 -16.38 4.90 0.07
C SER A 45 -16.74 3.75 -0.88
N SER A 46 -16.62 3.99 -2.18
CA SER A 46 -16.80 3.02 -3.28
C SER A 46 -16.17 3.56 -4.57
N GLY A 47 -16.02 2.71 -5.59
CA GLY A 47 -15.56 3.14 -6.93
C GLY A 47 -14.06 3.44 -7.05
N GLY A 48 -13.24 3.00 -6.10
CA GLY A 48 -11.78 3.14 -6.18
C GLY A 48 -11.18 2.41 -7.38
N ASN A 49 -10.11 2.98 -7.94
CA ASN A 49 -9.49 2.49 -9.17
C ASN A 49 -8.38 1.44 -8.96
N LEU A 50 -8.01 1.10 -7.72
CA LEU A 50 -6.94 0.14 -7.44
C LEU A 50 -7.38 -1.32 -7.53
N GLY A 51 -8.66 -1.57 -7.84
CA GLY A 51 -9.25 -2.89 -7.94
C GLY A 51 -10.42 -3.08 -6.97
N THR A 52 -11.07 -4.23 -7.09
CA THR A 52 -12.18 -4.66 -6.25
C THR A 52 -11.82 -5.98 -5.58
N ILE A 53 -11.96 -6.06 -4.26
CA ILE A 53 -11.80 -7.28 -3.48
C ILE A 53 -13.11 -7.67 -2.82
N THR A 54 -13.27 -8.95 -2.46
CA THR A 54 -14.54 -9.48 -1.96
C THR A 54 -14.43 -10.06 -0.57
N ASP A 55 -15.42 -9.76 0.26
CA ASP A 55 -15.71 -10.46 1.52
C ASP A 55 -16.90 -11.39 1.28
N THR A 56 -16.83 -12.63 1.80
CA THR A 56 -17.90 -13.60 1.67
C THR A 56 -18.28 -14.24 3.00
N ARG A 57 -19.58 -14.25 3.29
CA ARG A 57 -20.13 -14.85 4.51
C ARG A 57 -21.33 -15.74 4.21
N LYS A 58 -21.63 -16.65 5.13
CA LYS A 58 -22.87 -17.44 5.07
C LYS A 58 -24.06 -16.62 5.59
N LYS A 59 -25.25 -16.91 5.08
CA LYS A 59 -26.55 -16.43 5.58
C LYS A 59 -27.47 -17.63 5.80
N ALA A 60 -28.46 -17.52 6.68
CA ALA A 60 -29.45 -18.58 6.87
C ALA A 60 -30.25 -18.86 5.58
N GLY A 61 -30.76 -20.09 5.49
CA GLY A 61 -31.74 -20.49 4.50
C GLY A 61 -33.11 -19.85 4.75
N ALA A 62 -34.00 -19.91 3.77
CA ALA A 62 -35.36 -19.39 3.95
C ALA A 62 -36.17 -20.29 4.89
N LYS A 63 -37.05 -19.67 5.70
CA LYS A 63 -37.97 -20.40 6.59
C LYS A 63 -38.99 -21.20 5.78
N VAL A 64 -39.21 -22.45 6.16
CA VAL A 64 -40.37 -23.27 5.75
C VAL A 64 -41.36 -23.37 6.91
N SER A 65 -42.65 -23.23 6.62
CA SER A 65 -43.75 -23.45 7.57
C SER A 65 -44.68 -24.53 7.05
N ARG A 66 -45.22 -25.35 7.96
CA ARG A 66 -46.27 -26.33 7.67
C ARG A 66 -47.28 -26.37 8.81
N SER A 67 -48.46 -26.95 8.57
CA SER A 67 -49.52 -27.09 9.59
C SER A 67 -49.56 -28.47 10.26
N ASP A 68 -48.77 -29.42 9.79
CA ASP A 68 -48.91 -30.85 10.13
C ASP A 68 -47.67 -31.46 10.80
N ARG A 69 -46.47 -30.97 10.47
CA ARG A 69 -45.18 -31.43 11.01
C ARG A 69 -44.06 -30.45 10.68
N PHE A 70 -42.88 -30.61 11.27
CA PHE A 70 -41.70 -29.89 10.79
C PHE A 70 -41.25 -30.36 9.41
N ALA A 71 -40.81 -29.43 8.58
CA ALA A 71 -40.10 -29.76 7.34
C ALA A 71 -38.78 -30.50 7.65
N THR A 72 -38.45 -31.51 6.85
CA THR A 72 -37.19 -32.26 6.95
C THR A 72 -36.00 -31.42 6.45
N GLU A 73 -34.77 -31.86 6.71
CA GLU A 73 -33.54 -31.23 6.16
C GLU A 73 -33.64 -31.02 4.65
N SER A 74 -34.04 -32.06 3.90
CA SER A 74 -34.18 -31.98 2.45
C SER A 74 -35.31 -31.07 1.96
N GLU A 75 -36.23 -30.68 2.85
CA GLU A 75 -37.35 -29.77 2.54
C GLU A 75 -37.02 -28.32 2.92
N THR A 76 -35.93 -28.07 3.67
CA THR A 76 -35.47 -26.73 4.04
C THR A 76 -34.41 -26.21 3.06
N PRO A 77 -34.48 -24.93 2.65
CA PRO A 77 -33.40 -24.33 1.89
C PRO A 77 -32.11 -24.21 2.71
N GLU A 78 -30.99 -24.59 2.10
CA GLU A 78 -29.64 -24.54 2.70
C GLU A 78 -29.13 -23.10 2.91
N PRO A 79 -28.18 -22.88 3.86
CA PRO A 79 -27.48 -21.62 4.04
C PRO A 79 -26.77 -21.11 2.77
N GLY A 80 -27.22 -19.95 2.30
CA GLY A 80 -26.64 -19.26 1.16
C GLY A 80 -25.35 -18.49 1.49
N THR A 81 -24.77 -17.86 0.47
CA THR A 81 -23.61 -16.97 0.60
C THR A 81 -24.01 -15.53 0.28
N VAL A 82 -23.48 -14.58 1.05
CA VAL A 82 -23.48 -13.15 0.76
C VAL A 82 -22.08 -12.76 0.34
N THR A 83 -21.97 -11.96 -0.72
CA THR A 83 -20.72 -11.40 -1.21
C THR A 83 -20.80 -9.88 -1.14
N VAL A 84 -19.80 -9.26 -0.53
CA VAL A 84 -19.66 -7.80 -0.44
C VAL A 84 -18.39 -7.38 -1.19
N ASN A 85 -18.55 -6.46 -2.13
CA ASN A 85 -17.45 -5.90 -2.92
C ASN A 85 -16.86 -4.65 -2.24
N TYR A 86 -15.54 -4.56 -2.19
CA TYR A 86 -14.79 -3.42 -1.68
C TYR A 86 -13.89 -2.85 -2.78
N SER A 87 -14.23 -1.64 -3.24
CA SER A 87 -13.40 -0.82 -4.13
C SER A 87 -13.15 0.52 -3.42
N ARG A 88 -12.31 0.48 -2.37
CA ARG A 88 -12.15 1.59 -1.41
C ARG A 88 -10.83 2.32 -1.47
N ILE A 89 -9.95 1.94 -2.41
CA ILE A 89 -8.65 2.56 -2.58
C ILE A 89 -8.57 3.18 -3.97
N ASN A 90 -8.26 4.47 -4.02
CA ASN A 90 -7.97 5.19 -5.24
C ASN A 90 -6.48 5.51 -5.30
N SER A 91 -5.82 5.15 -6.39
CA SER A 91 -4.47 5.55 -6.73
C SER A 91 -4.50 6.75 -7.67
N SER A 92 -3.61 7.71 -7.43
CA SER A 92 -3.37 8.83 -8.33
C SER A 92 -1.87 9.02 -8.52
N THR A 93 -1.51 9.41 -9.74
CA THR A 93 -0.16 9.82 -10.10
C THR A 93 -0.19 11.29 -10.46
N ALA A 94 0.63 12.09 -9.79
CA ALA A 94 0.74 13.52 -10.06
C ALA A 94 1.35 13.76 -11.44
N SER A 95 0.89 14.81 -12.12
CA SER A 95 1.64 15.37 -13.24
C SER A 95 2.89 16.04 -12.68
N THR A 96 4.04 15.66 -13.19
CA THR A 96 5.34 16.17 -12.77
C THR A 96 6.08 16.76 -13.96
N SER A 97 7.06 17.60 -13.66
CA SER A 97 8.02 18.13 -14.62
C SER A 97 9.31 18.34 -13.86
N ALA A 98 10.43 17.92 -14.44
CA ALA A 98 11.74 18.10 -13.83
C ALA A 98 12.60 19.08 -14.62
N THR A 99 13.44 19.82 -13.89
CA THR A 99 14.43 20.73 -14.48
C THR A 99 15.30 20.00 -15.49
N ALA A 100 15.37 20.52 -16.72
CA ALA A 100 16.20 19.96 -17.78
C ALA A 100 17.70 20.01 -17.46
N ASP A 101 18.45 18.99 -17.90
CA ASP A 101 19.90 18.98 -17.78
C ASP A 101 20.52 19.99 -18.75
N THR A 102 21.32 20.92 -18.23
CA THR A 102 22.04 21.94 -18.99
C THR A 102 23.52 21.59 -19.18
N GLY A 103 23.94 20.40 -18.74
CA GLY A 103 25.34 19.96 -18.68
C GLY A 103 26.09 20.46 -17.44
N LYS A 104 25.42 21.24 -16.58
CA LYS A 104 25.96 21.76 -15.29
C LYS A 104 24.96 21.67 -14.14
N THR A 105 23.77 21.14 -14.40
CA THR A 105 22.65 21.10 -13.44
C THR A 105 22.99 20.25 -12.20
N PHE A 106 23.78 19.20 -12.39
CA PHE A 106 24.01 18.16 -11.40
C PHE A 106 25.39 18.23 -10.75
N PRO A 107 25.59 17.51 -9.62
CA PRO A 107 26.88 17.45 -8.94
C PRO A 107 28.06 17.08 -9.84
N VAL A 108 29.25 17.55 -9.49
CA VAL A 108 30.48 17.19 -10.21
C VAL A 108 31.16 15.95 -9.62
N TYR A 109 31.92 15.24 -10.45
CA TYR A 109 32.79 14.13 -10.06
C TYR A 109 34.11 14.19 -10.84
N VAL A 110 35.11 13.39 -10.42
CA VAL A 110 36.36 13.21 -11.17
C VAL A 110 36.20 12.05 -12.16
N ASN A 111 36.42 12.31 -13.43
CA ASN A 111 36.30 11.30 -14.49
C ASN A 111 37.55 10.40 -14.59
N SER A 112 37.51 9.39 -15.46
CA SER A 112 38.64 8.46 -15.67
C SER A 112 39.91 9.11 -16.23
N SER A 113 39.81 10.34 -16.76
CA SER A 113 40.93 11.16 -17.24
C SER A 113 41.40 12.17 -16.19
N ASN A 114 40.96 12.04 -14.93
CA ASN A 114 41.30 12.91 -13.81
C ASN A 114 40.84 14.37 -14.00
N GLN A 115 39.74 14.59 -14.70
CA GLN A 115 39.12 15.90 -14.91
C GLN A 115 37.81 16.01 -14.13
N ILE A 116 37.50 17.21 -13.65
CA ILE A 116 36.22 17.49 -12.99
C ILE A 116 35.17 17.73 -14.06
N GLN A 117 34.05 17.01 -13.99
CA GLN A 117 32.90 17.21 -14.87
C GLN A 117 31.60 17.05 -14.11
N ALA A 118 30.53 17.70 -14.60
CA ALA A 118 29.19 17.48 -14.08
C ALA A 118 28.71 16.05 -14.38
N MET A 119 27.96 15.48 -13.44
CA MET A 119 27.20 14.27 -13.66
C MET A 119 26.15 14.52 -14.75
N THR A 120 25.96 13.54 -15.61
CA THR A 120 24.80 13.53 -16.52
C THR A 120 23.53 13.18 -15.72
N LEU A 121 22.34 13.47 -16.26
CA LEU A 121 21.08 12.94 -15.70
C LEU A 121 21.15 11.42 -15.47
N ALA A 122 21.75 10.71 -16.42
CA ALA A 122 21.99 9.29 -16.35
C ALA A 122 22.80 8.91 -15.08
N ASP A 123 23.94 9.56 -14.85
CA ASP A 123 24.75 9.33 -13.67
C ASP A 123 23.97 9.62 -12.37
N VAL A 124 23.13 10.66 -12.34
CA VAL A 124 22.30 11.04 -11.19
C VAL A 124 21.22 10.00 -10.90
N LYS A 125 20.57 9.50 -11.95
CA LYS A 125 19.59 8.43 -11.86
C LYS A 125 20.19 7.19 -11.18
N ASP A 126 21.32 6.71 -11.68
CA ASP A 126 21.96 5.50 -11.14
C ASP A 126 22.58 5.71 -9.76
N THR A 127 23.11 6.89 -9.47
CA THR A 127 23.79 7.17 -8.19
C THR A 127 22.82 7.46 -7.06
N PHE A 128 21.68 8.11 -7.35
CA PHE A 128 20.79 8.64 -6.30
C PHE A 128 19.33 8.20 -6.44
N LEU A 129 18.71 8.43 -7.60
CA LEU A 129 17.26 8.29 -7.76
C LEU A 129 16.83 6.81 -7.77
N HIS A 130 17.54 5.98 -8.53
CA HIS A 130 17.27 4.53 -8.62
C HIS A 130 17.47 3.83 -7.27
N PRO A 131 18.58 4.06 -6.53
CA PRO A 131 18.71 3.59 -5.16
C PRO A 131 17.57 4.06 -4.23
N ALA A 132 17.14 5.33 -4.32
CA ALA A 132 16.03 5.83 -3.51
C ALA A 132 14.71 5.11 -3.84
N ILE A 133 14.38 4.91 -5.11
CA ILE A 133 13.19 4.15 -5.54
C ILE A 133 13.28 2.68 -5.10
N ASN A 134 14.47 2.06 -5.12
CA ASN A 134 14.66 0.69 -4.60
C ASN A 134 14.30 0.60 -3.11
N LEU A 135 14.76 1.56 -2.31
CA LEU A 135 14.40 1.64 -0.89
C LEU A 135 12.90 1.85 -0.72
N LEU A 136 12.31 2.81 -1.43
CA LEU A 136 10.88 3.12 -1.38
C LEU A 136 10.00 1.90 -1.71
N THR A 137 10.44 1.05 -2.65
CA THR A 137 9.63 -0.07 -3.17
C THR A 137 9.91 -1.42 -2.52
N SER A 138 10.84 -1.53 -1.56
CA SER A 138 11.13 -2.78 -0.83
C SER A 138 9.95 -3.30 0.01
N GLY A 139 9.92 -4.57 0.43
CA GLY A 139 8.80 -5.10 1.25
C GLY A 139 8.68 -4.55 2.68
N SER A 140 9.65 -3.74 3.12
CA SER A 140 9.66 -3.16 4.46
C SER A 140 8.64 -2.02 4.63
N THR A 141 8.36 -1.66 5.88
CA THR A 141 7.44 -0.57 6.24
C THR A 141 8.09 0.43 7.19
N GLY A 142 9.40 0.65 7.04
CA GLY A 142 10.18 1.60 7.86
C GLY A 142 10.34 2.97 7.17
N SER A 143 11.11 3.86 7.79
CA SER A 143 11.34 5.22 7.27
C SER A 143 11.99 5.25 5.87
N SER A 144 12.73 4.22 5.49
CA SER A 144 13.25 4.06 4.11
C SER A 144 12.15 3.84 3.06
N GLN A 145 10.89 3.70 3.48
CA GLN A 145 9.70 3.62 2.63
C GLN A 145 8.78 4.84 2.83
N ALA A 146 9.30 5.95 3.31
CA ALA A 146 8.54 7.18 3.53
C ALA A 146 7.65 7.56 2.33
N GLY A 147 6.43 7.99 2.60
CA GLY A 147 5.47 8.43 1.58
C GLY A 147 4.67 7.32 0.91
N THR A 148 5.03 6.07 1.14
CA THR A 148 4.36 4.89 0.56
C THR A 148 3.33 4.30 1.51
N TYR A 149 2.58 3.29 1.04
CA TYR A 149 1.41 2.77 1.74
C TYR A 149 1.52 1.30 2.13
N HIS A 150 0.88 0.93 3.23
CA HIS A 150 0.74 -0.45 3.71
C HIS A 150 -0.61 -0.69 4.39
N ILE A 151 -0.96 -1.97 4.56
CA ILE A 151 -2.17 -2.39 5.26
C ILE A 151 -1.85 -2.80 6.70
N SER A 152 -2.69 -2.40 7.64
CA SER A 152 -2.64 -2.86 9.04
C SER A 152 -4.03 -3.16 9.57
N THR A 153 -4.12 -4.04 10.57
CA THR A 153 -5.36 -4.27 11.34
C THR A 153 -5.57 -3.26 12.47
N SER A 154 -4.56 -2.44 12.76
CA SER A 154 -4.63 -1.36 13.74
C SER A 154 -5.01 -0.03 13.09
N THR A 155 -5.72 0.83 13.82
CA THR A 155 -5.93 2.23 13.43
C THR A 155 -4.76 3.15 13.79
N SER A 156 -3.78 2.65 14.56
CA SER A 156 -2.57 3.38 14.95
C SER A 156 -1.33 2.49 14.77
N VAL A 157 -0.37 2.96 13.98
CA VAL A 157 0.88 2.27 13.70
C VAL A 157 2.03 3.27 13.85
N SER A 158 3.04 2.93 14.65
CA SER A 158 4.20 3.81 14.84
C SER A 158 4.90 4.13 13.51
N GLY A 159 5.21 5.41 13.28
CA GLY A 159 5.83 5.87 12.04
C GLY A 159 4.92 5.80 10.81
N SER A 160 3.60 5.70 11.00
CA SER A 160 2.64 5.80 9.92
C SER A 160 1.39 6.58 10.32
N THR A 161 0.86 7.33 9.37
CA THR A 161 -0.41 8.02 9.47
C THR A 161 -1.52 7.21 8.81
N ILE A 162 -2.62 6.97 9.52
CA ILE A 162 -3.80 6.33 8.96
C ILE A 162 -4.42 7.21 7.87
N VAL A 163 -4.74 6.62 6.72
CA VAL A 163 -5.35 7.36 5.60
C VAL A 163 -6.82 7.67 5.89
N ASN A 164 -7.54 6.74 6.51
CA ASN A 164 -8.92 6.92 6.95
C ASN A 164 -9.26 5.97 8.11
N SER A 165 -10.08 6.43 9.06
CA SER A 165 -10.57 5.61 10.18
C SER A 165 -11.60 4.56 9.76
N ASN A 166 -12.15 4.65 8.54
CA ASN A 166 -12.95 3.57 7.96
C ASN A 166 -12.03 2.52 7.31
N PRO A 167 -12.35 1.22 7.48
CA PRO A 167 -11.54 0.17 6.90
C PRO A 167 -11.67 0.14 5.36
N VAL A 168 -10.56 -0.17 4.69
CA VAL A 168 -10.56 -0.46 3.25
C VAL A 168 -11.10 -1.86 2.95
N PHE A 169 -11.05 -2.76 3.95
CA PHE A 169 -11.62 -4.10 3.90
C PHE A 169 -12.05 -4.56 5.29
N SER A 170 -13.17 -5.27 5.38
CA SER A 170 -13.62 -5.91 6.61
C SER A 170 -13.92 -7.36 6.32
N ASP A 171 -13.24 -8.25 7.05
CA ASP A 171 -13.58 -9.67 7.10
C ASP A 171 -14.83 -9.84 7.97
N THR A 172 -15.92 -10.33 7.38
CA THR A 172 -17.17 -10.57 8.11
C THR A 172 -17.59 -12.03 8.02
N ARG A 173 -18.25 -12.50 9.06
CA ARG A 173 -18.73 -13.88 9.14
C ARG A 173 -20.15 -13.93 9.67
N ALA A 174 -20.88 -14.99 9.34
CA ALA A 174 -22.16 -15.26 9.98
C ALA A 174 -22.00 -15.31 11.51
N ASN A 175 -22.81 -14.54 12.22
CA ASN A 175 -22.86 -14.56 13.67
C ASN A 175 -23.78 -15.69 14.14
N THR A 176 -23.22 -16.89 14.32
CA THR A 176 -24.00 -18.10 14.64
C THR A 176 -24.74 -18.02 15.97
N SER A 177 -24.30 -17.18 16.91
CA SER A 177 -24.99 -16.98 18.19
C SER A 177 -26.21 -16.07 18.10
N ALA A 178 -26.37 -15.31 17.00
CA ALA A 178 -27.54 -14.48 16.77
C ALA A 178 -28.73 -15.29 16.23
N TYR A 179 -28.47 -16.41 15.54
CA TYR A 179 -29.53 -17.31 15.09
C TYR A 179 -29.99 -18.22 16.21
N THR A 180 -31.28 -18.20 16.51
CA THR A 180 -31.88 -19.00 17.59
C THR A 180 -33.11 -19.75 17.09
N ALA A 181 -33.34 -20.96 17.62
CA ALA A 181 -34.56 -21.70 17.30
C ALA A 181 -35.82 -20.88 17.70
N GLY A 182 -35.77 -20.16 18.83
CA GLY A 182 -36.86 -19.29 19.28
C GLY A 182 -37.12 -18.08 18.35
N GLY A 183 -36.12 -17.64 17.58
CA GLY A 183 -36.22 -16.50 16.67
C GLY A 183 -36.85 -16.84 15.32
N ILE A 184 -37.09 -18.11 14.98
CA ILE A 184 -37.61 -18.49 13.67
C ILE A 184 -38.98 -17.82 13.38
N PRO A 185 -39.14 -17.09 12.26
CA PRO A 185 -38.14 -16.83 11.20
C PRO A 185 -37.06 -15.81 11.58
N GLU A 186 -35.79 -16.19 11.38
CA GLU A 186 -34.63 -15.32 11.58
C GLU A 186 -34.39 -14.39 10.39
N THR A 187 -33.79 -13.22 10.65
CA THR A 187 -33.16 -12.41 9.59
C THR A 187 -32.09 -13.26 8.89
N LEU A 188 -32.09 -13.29 7.56
CA LEU A 188 -31.22 -14.20 6.81
C LEU A 188 -29.74 -13.89 6.99
N ASP A 189 -29.34 -12.61 6.84
CA ASP A 189 -27.95 -12.18 6.95
C ASP A 189 -27.71 -11.46 8.27
N GLN A 190 -27.08 -12.16 9.21
CA GLN A 190 -26.66 -11.62 10.51
C GLN A 190 -25.14 -11.71 10.64
N PRO A 191 -24.37 -10.72 10.15
CA PRO A 191 -22.92 -10.75 10.22
C PRO A 191 -22.36 -10.30 11.57
N THR A 192 -21.13 -10.72 11.84
CA THR A 192 -20.21 -10.11 12.79
C THR A 192 -18.88 -9.81 12.09
N THR A 193 -18.24 -8.70 12.46
CA THR A 193 -16.91 -8.35 11.94
C THR A 193 -15.85 -9.13 12.69
N ILE A 194 -14.97 -9.82 11.96
CA ILE A 194 -13.85 -10.58 12.51
C ILE A 194 -12.60 -9.71 12.57
N THR A 195 -12.28 -9.00 11.49
CA THR A 195 -11.11 -8.14 11.41
C THR A 195 -11.35 -7.00 10.45
N ASN A 196 -10.91 -5.80 10.82
CA ASN A 196 -10.87 -4.63 9.97
C ASN A 196 -9.45 -4.38 9.49
N TYR A 197 -9.32 -3.91 8.26
CA TYR A 197 -8.04 -3.58 7.65
C TYR A 197 -8.03 -2.14 7.16
N TYR A 198 -6.98 -1.41 7.51
CA TYR A 198 -6.82 0.01 7.31
C TYR A 198 -5.61 0.29 6.44
N LEU A 199 -5.74 1.31 5.59
CA LEU A 199 -4.64 1.81 4.79
C LEU A 199 -3.87 2.86 5.59
N HIS A 200 -2.55 2.72 5.61
CA HIS A 200 -1.63 3.63 6.29
C HIS A 200 -0.60 4.17 5.30
N LYS A 201 -0.22 5.44 5.48
CA LYS A 201 0.91 6.07 4.81
C LYS A 201 2.10 6.10 5.77
N ILE A 202 3.27 5.68 5.31
CA ILE A 202 4.51 5.74 6.09
C ILE A 202 4.98 7.19 6.16
N ASP A 203 5.29 7.65 7.37
CA ASP A 203 5.73 9.03 7.60
C ASP A 203 7.20 9.21 7.18
N ALA A 204 7.55 10.42 6.74
CA ALA A 204 8.94 10.76 6.41
C ALA A 204 9.88 10.83 7.62
N GLY A 205 9.32 10.95 8.83
CA GLY A 205 10.07 11.12 10.06
C GLY A 205 10.90 12.41 10.04
N SER A 206 12.01 12.41 10.78
CA SER A 206 12.98 13.51 10.76
C SER A 206 13.88 13.43 9.53
N ALA A 207 14.23 14.58 8.96
CA ALA A 207 15.16 14.65 7.84
C ALA A 207 16.55 14.15 8.28
N PRO A 208 17.17 13.21 7.54
CA PRO A 208 18.54 12.79 7.84
C PRO A 208 19.53 13.91 7.50
N SER A 209 20.67 13.92 8.19
CA SER A 209 21.81 14.76 7.82
C SER A 209 22.49 14.20 6.58
N PHE A 210 23.03 15.07 5.73
CA PHE A 210 23.81 14.68 4.56
C PHE A 210 24.85 15.75 4.21
N THR A 211 25.87 15.34 3.45
CA THR A 211 26.90 16.25 2.94
C THR A 211 26.50 16.80 1.57
N LEU A 212 26.50 18.13 1.41
CA LEU A 212 26.17 18.76 0.14
C LEU A 212 27.31 18.62 -0.88
N PRO A 213 27.00 18.17 -2.12
CA PRO A 213 27.99 18.06 -3.17
C PRO A 213 28.30 19.42 -3.83
N PHE A 214 29.37 19.45 -4.62
CA PHE A 214 29.74 20.60 -5.45
C PHE A 214 29.09 20.53 -6.83
N VAL A 215 28.84 21.71 -7.42
CA VAL A 215 28.30 21.92 -8.77
C VAL A 215 29.13 22.98 -9.51
N ILE A 216 28.89 23.10 -10.81
CA ILE A 216 29.43 24.18 -11.64
C ILE A 216 28.39 25.29 -11.70
N ASP A 217 28.74 26.52 -11.33
CA ASP A 217 27.87 27.68 -11.42
C ASP A 217 27.74 28.22 -12.87
N SER A 218 26.91 29.25 -13.05
CA SER A 218 26.73 29.91 -14.35
C SER A 218 28.01 30.57 -14.88
N ASN A 219 28.96 30.90 -14.01
CA ASN A 219 30.25 31.51 -14.32
C ASN A 219 31.37 30.47 -14.56
N ASN A 220 31.05 29.17 -14.55
CA ASN A 220 32.00 28.05 -14.64
C ASN A 220 32.90 27.84 -13.40
N ASN A 221 32.52 28.39 -12.25
CA ASN A 221 33.22 28.15 -11.00
C ASN A 221 32.64 26.92 -10.28
N LEU A 222 33.48 26.24 -9.51
CA LEU A 222 33.03 25.21 -8.59
C LEU A 222 32.47 25.86 -7.32
N GLN A 223 31.28 25.45 -6.93
CA GLN A 223 30.64 25.91 -5.69
C GLN A 223 29.91 24.75 -5.00
N GLN A 224 29.75 24.84 -3.68
CA GLN A 224 28.90 23.92 -2.96
C GLN A 224 27.43 24.18 -3.34
N MET A 225 26.68 23.12 -3.63
CA MET A 225 25.25 23.22 -3.85
C MET A 225 24.58 23.68 -2.54
N THR A 226 23.63 24.61 -2.62
CA THR A 226 22.84 25.00 -1.45
C THR A 226 21.79 23.92 -1.13
N THR A 227 21.38 23.79 0.14
CA THR A 227 20.28 22.89 0.51
C THR A 227 19.01 23.22 -0.27
N SER A 228 18.70 24.51 -0.50
CA SER A 228 17.53 24.91 -1.28
C SER A 228 17.59 24.42 -2.72
N ASN A 229 18.73 24.57 -3.40
CA ASN A 229 18.86 24.12 -4.78
C ASN A 229 18.81 22.59 -4.87
N PHE A 230 19.44 21.90 -3.92
CA PHE A 230 19.34 20.45 -3.80
C PHE A 230 17.88 20.02 -3.67
N ASN A 231 17.18 20.64 -2.75
CA ASN A 231 15.78 20.37 -2.42
C ASN A 231 14.85 20.54 -3.62
N THR A 232 14.95 21.64 -4.35
CA THR A 232 14.14 21.87 -5.56
C THR A 232 14.44 20.83 -6.63
N LEU A 233 15.72 20.63 -6.96
CA LEU A 233 16.14 19.75 -8.04
C LEU A 233 15.75 18.30 -7.77
N TYR A 234 16.06 17.79 -6.59
CA TYR A 234 15.83 16.38 -6.28
C TYR A 234 14.37 16.07 -5.94
N ASP A 235 13.57 17.02 -5.46
CA ASP A 235 12.11 16.85 -5.34
C ASP A 235 11.47 16.65 -6.71
N GLU A 236 11.82 17.50 -7.67
CA GLU A 236 11.32 17.40 -9.04
C GLU A 236 11.71 16.04 -9.65
N TRP A 237 12.99 15.68 -9.60
CA TRP A 237 13.49 14.47 -10.24
C TRP A 237 13.04 13.17 -9.59
N ILE A 238 12.96 13.09 -8.26
CA ILE A 238 12.47 11.87 -7.61
C ILE A 238 10.97 11.67 -7.85
N ARG A 239 10.20 12.76 -7.88
CA ARG A 239 8.75 12.72 -8.17
C ARG A 239 8.50 12.35 -9.63
N GLU A 240 9.25 12.91 -10.56
CA GLU A 240 9.21 12.53 -11.99
C GLU A 240 9.56 11.06 -12.17
N THR A 241 10.68 10.62 -11.60
CA THR A 241 11.12 9.22 -11.70
C THR A 241 10.05 8.27 -11.15
N ALA A 242 9.49 8.55 -9.98
CA ALA A 242 8.43 7.73 -9.41
C ALA A 242 7.11 7.78 -10.20
N ALA A 243 6.81 8.87 -10.92
CA ALA A 243 5.54 9.03 -11.64
C ALA A 243 5.57 8.43 -13.05
N SER A 244 6.68 8.57 -13.76
CA SER A 244 6.70 8.46 -15.23
C SER A 244 7.98 7.85 -15.80
N SER A 245 8.89 7.29 -14.97
CA SER A 245 10.14 6.77 -15.53
C SER A 245 9.92 5.64 -16.52
N SER A 246 10.66 5.68 -17.62
CA SER A 246 10.61 4.67 -18.70
C SER A 246 11.71 3.61 -18.59
N ASP A 247 12.46 3.59 -17.48
CA ASP A 247 13.65 2.76 -17.27
C ASP A 247 13.53 1.77 -16.09
N GLY A 248 12.31 1.44 -15.63
CA GLY A 248 12.10 0.43 -14.59
C GLY A 248 11.87 0.97 -13.18
N PHE A 249 11.65 2.28 -13.03
CA PHE A 249 11.62 2.98 -11.73
C PHE A 249 10.36 3.82 -11.47
N SER A 250 9.34 3.71 -12.32
CA SER A 250 8.02 4.29 -12.04
C SER A 250 7.31 3.47 -10.95
N ILE A 251 6.81 4.10 -9.89
CA ILE A 251 6.12 3.44 -8.78
C ILE A 251 4.65 3.22 -9.14
N SER A 252 4.13 2.04 -8.81
CA SER A 252 2.69 1.77 -8.89
C SER A 252 2.25 0.81 -7.79
N TYR A 253 0.93 0.70 -7.60
CA TYR A 253 0.32 -0.21 -6.63
C TYR A 253 -0.64 -1.18 -7.31
N ASN A 254 -0.82 -2.35 -6.73
CA ASN A 254 -1.89 -3.28 -7.09
C ASN A 254 -2.51 -3.93 -5.85
N LEU A 255 -3.77 -4.35 -5.98
CA LEU A 255 -4.56 -4.96 -4.93
C LEU A 255 -5.17 -6.28 -5.45
N GLY A 256 -4.93 -7.39 -4.76
CA GLY A 256 -5.53 -8.66 -5.14
C GLY A 256 -4.90 -9.88 -4.48
N THR A 257 -5.41 -11.06 -4.83
CA THR A 257 -4.89 -12.37 -4.36
C THR A 257 -3.55 -12.71 -5.03
N SER A 258 -3.34 -12.24 -6.25
CA SER A 258 -2.10 -12.36 -7.03
C SER A 258 -1.67 -10.99 -7.57
N GLY A 259 -0.43 -10.91 -8.05
CA GLY A 259 0.15 -9.68 -8.59
C GLY A 259 1.67 -9.67 -8.41
N SER A 260 2.35 -8.84 -9.19
CA SER A 260 3.78 -8.58 -9.02
C SER A 260 4.04 -7.61 -7.86
N GLY A 261 5.32 -7.47 -7.50
CA GLY A 261 5.78 -6.48 -6.54
C GLY A 261 5.85 -6.99 -5.12
N ASN A 262 6.21 -6.08 -4.22
CA ASN A 262 6.38 -6.40 -2.82
C ASN A 262 5.08 -6.20 -2.06
N THR A 263 4.65 -7.20 -1.28
CA THR A 263 3.53 -7.09 -0.34
C THR A 263 3.84 -6.03 0.73
N ARG A 264 2.86 -5.19 1.06
CA ARG A 264 3.00 -4.10 2.04
C ARG A 264 2.00 -4.23 3.18
N GLY A 265 2.49 -4.72 4.31
CA GLY A 265 1.71 -4.89 5.54
C GLY A 265 0.94 -6.21 5.60
N SER A 266 -0.21 -6.18 6.25
CA SER A 266 -1.04 -7.37 6.51
C SER A 266 -1.76 -7.90 5.26
N GLY A 267 -1.88 -9.22 5.16
CA GLY A 267 -2.83 -9.85 4.25
C GLY A 267 -4.27 -9.69 4.75
N MET A 268 -5.16 -9.27 3.86
CA MET A 268 -6.59 -9.09 4.10
C MET A 268 -7.33 -10.40 3.86
N GLY A 269 -7.64 -11.13 4.93
CA GLY A 269 -8.30 -12.44 4.83
C GLY A 269 -9.81 -12.30 4.68
N ASP A 270 -10.40 -13.00 3.71
CA ASP A 270 -11.83 -13.27 3.58
C ASP A 270 -12.09 -14.65 4.20
N THR A 271 -12.77 -14.68 5.35
CA THR A 271 -13.01 -15.93 6.09
C THR A 271 -14.48 -16.28 6.18
N ARG A 272 -14.78 -17.56 5.94
CA ARG A 272 -16.16 -18.05 5.90
C ARG A 272 -16.32 -19.37 6.64
N LEU A 273 -17.50 -19.57 7.22
CA LEU A 273 -17.91 -20.86 7.76
C LEU A 273 -18.12 -21.88 6.63
N ASN A 274 -17.71 -23.12 6.86
CA ASN A 274 -17.71 -24.20 5.87
C ASN A 274 -18.78 -25.29 6.09
N GLY A 275 -19.65 -25.14 7.08
CA GLY A 275 -20.70 -26.12 7.35
C GLY A 275 -21.80 -26.11 6.28
N SER A 276 -22.46 -27.26 6.12
CA SER A 276 -23.56 -27.45 5.17
C SER A 276 -24.81 -26.71 5.64
N GLY A 277 -25.23 -26.93 6.88
CA GLY A 277 -26.37 -26.27 7.49
C GLY A 277 -26.65 -26.87 8.86
N ASN A 278 -27.38 -26.11 9.67
CA ASN A 278 -27.91 -26.59 10.95
C ASN A 278 -29.42 -26.33 10.97
N ARG A 279 -30.23 -27.33 10.63
CA ARG A 279 -31.68 -27.21 10.71
C ARG A 279 -32.16 -27.06 12.13
N GLN A 280 -32.87 -25.96 12.35
CA GLN A 280 -33.53 -25.63 13.60
C GLN A 280 -35.04 -25.58 13.38
N THR A 281 -35.79 -25.87 14.43
CA THR A 281 -37.26 -25.95 14.37
C THR A 281 -37.89 -25.11 15.47
N ARG A 282 -39.07 -24.58 15.18
CA ARG A 282 -39.91 -23.88 16.16
C ARG A 282 -41.36 -24.15 15.88
N GLN A 283 -42.10 -24.57 16.89
CA GLN A 283 -43.55 -24.72 16.81
C GLN A 283 -44.25 -23.58 17.54
N VAL A 284 -45.28 -23.01 16.93
CA VAL A 284 -46.18 -22.00 17.53
C VAL A 284 -47.61 -22.41 17.23
N GLY A 285 -48.28 -23.07 18.18
CA GLY A 285 -49.56 -23.74 17.90
C GLY A 285 -49.36 -24.83 16.83
N ASP A 286 -50.15 -24.77 15.77
CA ASP A 286 -50.04 -25.68 14.61
C ASP A 286 -49.07 -25.20 13.54
N ASP A 287 -48.38 -24.06 13.71
CA ASP A 287 -47.36 -23.57 12.76
C ASP A 287 -45.99 -24.19 13.10
N TYR A 288 -45.63 -25.23 12.34
CA TYR A 288 -44.36 -25.93 12.41
C TYR A 288 -43.35 -25.26 11.48
N ARG A 289 -42.42 -24.50 12.07
CA ARG A 289 -41.39 -23.77 11.34
C ARG A 289 -40.08 -24.54 11.35
N ALA A 290 -39.37 -24.52 10.24
CA ALA A 290 -37.99 -24.98 10.14
C ALA A 290 -37.16 -23.97 9.32
N GLN A 291 -35.89 -23.83 9.70
CA GLN A 291 -34.93 -22.97 9.01
C GLN A 291 -33.53 -23.50 9.25
N GLU A 292 -32.66 -23.43 8.24
CA GLU A 292 -31.27 -23.84 8.37
C GLU A 292 -30.35 -22.65 8.61
N PHE A 293 -29.55 -22.76 9.66
CA PHE A 293 -28.61 -21.72 10.07
C PHE A 293 -27.18 -22.06 9.62
N PRO A 294 -26.32 -21.04 9.38
CA PRO A 294 -24.90 -21.27 9.16
C PRO A 294 -24.25 -22.00 10.35
N ASN A 295 -23.34 -22.93 10.07
CA ASN A 295 -22.56 -23.66 11.06
C ASN A 295 -21.17 -24.03 10.52
N GLY A 296 -20.42 -24.84 11.26
CA GLY A 296 -19.08 -25.32 10.88
C GLY A 296 -17.96 -24.48 11.47
N THR A 297 -16.77 -24.60 10.89
CA THR A 297 -15.57 -23.88 11.34
C THR A 297 -15.17 -22.81 10.33
N ALA A 298 -14.42 -21.82 10.81
CA ALA A 298 -13.90 -20.76 9.95
C ALA A 298 -12.81 -21.29 9.02
N THR A 299 -12.89 -20.91 7.75
CA THR A 299 -11.90 -21.23 6.72
C THR A 299 -11.57 -19.97 5.94
N THR A 300 -10.31 -19.80 5.54
CA THR A 300 -9.91 -18.72 4.64
C THR A 300 -10.34 -19.06 3.22
N VAL A 301 -11.16 -18.20 2.63
CA VAL A 301 -11.58 -18.30 1.22
C VAL A 301 -10.54 -17.64 0.33
N ASN A 302 -10.11 -16.42 0.68
CA ASN A 302 -9.08 -15.67 -0.02
C ASN A 302 -8.22 -14.87 0.96
N THR A 303 -7.01 -14.51 0.51
CA THR A 303 -6.19 -13.47 1.16
C THR A 303 -5.75 -12.47 0.11
N TYR A 304 -6.13 -11.21 0.28
CA TYR A 304 -5.73 -10.12 -0.61
C TYR A 304 -4.53 -9.37 -0.04
N PHE A 305 -3.70 -8.83 -0.92
CA PHE A 305 -2.54 -8.04 -0.53
C PHE A 305 -2.51 -6.73 -1.31
N LEU A 306 -2.15 -5.66 -0.60
CA LEU A 306 -1.62 -4.47 -1.25
C LEU A 306 -0.17 -4.73 -1.61
N ARG A 307 0.18 -4.49 -2.87
CA ARG A 307 1.55 -4.61 -3.38
C ARG A 307 1.99 -3.31 -4.02
N ILE A 308 3.28 -3.05 -3.91
CA ILE A 308 3.96 -1.93 -4.58
C ILE A 308 4.95 -2.49 -5.61
N ASN A 309 4.98 -1.87 -6.77
CA ASN A 309 5.87 -2.20 -7.86
C ASN A 309 6.77 -1.03 -8.20
N LYS A 310 7.82 -1.35 -8.97
CA LYS A 310 8.44 -0.40 -9.88
C LYS A 310 8.52 -1.01 -11.29
N SER A 311 8.34 -0.19 -12.32
CA SER A 311 8.34 -0.61 -13.73
C SER A 311 8.84 0.47 -14.68
#